data_AF-A0A255RGY3-F1
#
_entry.id   AF-A0A255RGY3-F1
#
_cell.length_a   1.000
_cell.length_b   1.000
_cell.length_c   1.000
_cell.angle_alpha   90.00
_cell.angle_beta   90.00
_cell.angle_gamma   90.00
#
_symmetry.space_group_name_H-M   'P 1'
#
loop_
_entity.id
_entity.type
_entity.pdbx_description
1 polymer ?
#
loop_
_entity_poly.entity_id
_entity_poly.type
_entity_poly.pdbx_seq_one_letter_code
_entity_poly.pdbx_strand_id
1 'polypeptide(L)'
;MKRIVFLMLSVVAVFSAAASTTRPVTGTVINPTDSCIQYVGRICFSNPMRPRFTFPGTQIIARFTGTSLKMMAKPRSGYFMAQIDGAEPFKVSFMGERDSVVTLATALPQGCHDVRLMYVIEGYELKPDFRGFVLDAGAKLLTAPALPQRTIEFIGNSITCGYGNESIEMSDPFEYETENHYFTYAQIATRDLDAVAHVVARSGIGVYRSYDGPKTGTPDNVMTTEYLYTNLYDRSEKWDFARYQPQLVCINLGTNDLSTNNYDTKLLKQAYKRFLAQVRQRNPHAKIVYLCGSMLNGKELDIARRILDEVVAEARKGGDAEVYRFDFTPQTGDLYYGASWHPSLWQHQKMAAELVAFLRPLMKWF
;
A
#
# COMPACT_ATOMS: atom_id res chain seq x y z
N MET A 1 83.12 -16.03 -18.09
CA MET A 1 82.00 -16.82 -17.53
C MET A 1 81.03 -15.89 -16.84
N LYS A 2 79.73 -16.15 -17.01
CA LYS A 2 78.54 -15.43 -16.48
C LYS A 2 78.12 -14.16 -17.24
N ARG A 3 77.33 -14.36 -18.30
CA ARG A 3 76.41 -13.39 -18.88
C ARG A 3 75.26 -13.16 -17.88
N ILE A 4 75.10 -11.93 -17.40
CA ILE A 4 73.93 -11.54 -16.60
C ILE A 4 72.86 -11.03 -17.57
N VAL A 5 71.77 -11.77 -17.64
CA VAL A 5 70.57 -11.46 -18.42
C VAL A 5 69.79 -10.36 -17.68
N PHE A 6 69.60 -9.20 -18.32
CA PHE A 6 68.66 -8.19 -17.86
C PHE A 6 67.24 -8.69 -18.13
N LEU A 7 66.53 -9.09 -17.07
CA LEU A 7 65.10 -9.41 -17.15
C LEU A 7 64.31 -8.13 -16.85
N MET A 8 63.90 -7.40 -17.89
CA MET A 8 62.87 -6.37 -17.78
C MET A 8 61.53 -7.07 -17.55
N LEU A 9 61.03 -7.10 -16.31
CA LEU A 9 59.62 -7.39 -16.06
C LEU A 9 58.81 -6.10 -16.27
N SER A 10 58.14 -6.04 -17.42
CA SER A 10 57.14 -5.03 -17.72
C SER A 10 55.94 -5.22 -16.79
N VAL A 11 55.70 -4.29 -15.88
CA VAL A 11 54.45 -4.21 -15.12
C VAL A 11 53.37 -3.73 -16.09
N VAL A 12 52.61 -4.66 -16.66
CA VAL A 12 51.38 -4.32 -17.39
C VAL A 12 50.31 -4.03 -16.34
N ALA A 13 50.12 -2.75 -16.03
CA ALA A 13 48.97 -2.29 -15.27
C ALA A 13 47.71 -2.44 -16.14
N VAL A 14 46.99 -3.56 -15.97
CA VAL A 14 45.66 -3.73 -16.56
C VAL A 14 44.68 -2.88 -15.74
N PHE A 15 44.61 -1.58 -16.04
CA PHE A 15 43.45 -0.77 -15.66
C PHE A 15 42.38 -0.92 -16.73
N SER A 16 41.48 -1.89 -16.54
CA SER A 16 40.20 -1.92 -17.25
C SER A 16 39.06 -2.05 -16.24
N ALA A 17 38.94 -1.03 -15.40
CA ALA A 17 37.65 -0.69 -14.82
C ALA A 17 36.99 0.32 -15.76
N ALA A 18 36.27 -0.16 -16.77
CA ALA A 18 35.27 0.68 -17.42
C ALA A 18 34.16 0.93 -16.39
N ALA A 19 34.37 1.90 -15.51
CA ALA A 19 33.30 2.42 -14.68
C ALA A 19 32.21 2.91 -15.63
N SER A 20 31.02 2.32 -15.55
CA SER A 20 29.85 2.88 -16.22
C SER A 20 29.63 4.26 -15.61
N THR A 21 29.99 5.31 -16.35
CA THR A 21 29.79 6.69 -15.92
C THR A 21 28.34 7.06 -16.14
N THR A 22 27.49 6.78 -15.14
CA THR A 22 26.14 7.35 -15.11
C THR A 22 26.27 8.87 -15.08
N ARG A 23 25.54 9.57 -15.97
CA ARG A 23 25.51 11.04 -15.94
C ARG A 23 25.10 11.50 -14.53
N PRO A 24 25.79 12.51 -13.96
CA PRO A 24 25.43 13.01 -12.64
C PRO A 24 24.01 13.56 -12.69
N VAL A 25 23.28 13.40 -11.58
CA VAL A 25 21.99 14.06 -11.39
C VAL A 25 22.21 15.57 -11.42
N THR A 26 21.52 16.26 -12.33
CA THR A 26 21.58 17.71 -12.46
C THR A 26 20.35 18.36 -11.84
N GLY A 27 20.55 19.46 -11.11
CA GLY A 27 19.49 20.21 -10.43
C GLY A 27 19.68 20.31 -8.92
N THR A 28 18.70 20.87 -8.21
CA THR A 28 18.67 20.88 -6.75
C THR A 28 18.20 19.51 -6.24
N VAL A 29 19.06 18.80 -5.51
CA VAL A 29 18.69 17.53 -4.86
C VAL A 29 18.05 17.80 -3.51
N ILE A 30 16.86 17.24 -3.29
CA ILE A 30 16.12 17.35 -2.04
C ILE A 30 16.20 16.02 -1.29
N ASN A 31 16.63 16.08 -0.03
CA ASN A 31 16.71 14.91 0.84
C ASN A 31 15.30 14.40 1.19
N PRO A 32 15.11 13.07 1.34
CA PRO A 32 13.80 12.51 1.65
C PRO A 32 13.27 12.90 3.04
N THR A 33 14.12 13.35 3.96
CA THR A 33 13.70 13.89 5.27
C THR A 33 13.52 15.41 5.29
N ASP A 34 13.49 16.08 4.14
CA ASP A 34 13.15 17.50 4.09
C ASP A 34 11.77 17.71 4.76
N SER A 35 11.70 18.67 5.70
CA SER A 35 10.49 18.94 6.49
C SER A 35 9.29 19.40 5.65
N CYS A 36 9.51 19.82 4.40
CA CYS A 36 8.45 20.19 3.47
C CYS A 36 7.80 18.97 2.78
N ILE A 37 8.36 17.77 2.94
CA ILE A 37 7.78 16.52 2.44
C ILE A 37 6.83 15.96 3.50
N GLN A 38 5.58 15.77 3.11
CA GLN A 38 4.59 15.07 3.91
C GLN A 38 4.52 13.60 3.49
N TYR A 39 4.41 12.71 4.48
CA TYR A 39 4.23 11.29 4.28
C TYR A 39 2.91 10.82 4.87
N VAL A 40 2.23 9.92 4.16
CA VAL A 40 1.02 9.23 4.63
C VAL A 40 1.25 7.73 4.52
N GLY A 41 0.96 6.96 5.57
CA GLY A 41 1.16 5.52 5.62
C GLY A 41 2.14 5.09 6.71
N ARG A 42 2.55 3.83 6.67
CA ARG A 42 3.58 3.29 7.57
C ARG A 42 4.94 3.34 6.89
N ILE A 43 5.81 4.21 7.39
CA ILE A 43 7.15 4.42 6.84
C ILE A 43 8.21 4.20 7.92
N CYS A 44 9.19 3.38 7.56
CA CYS A 44 10.41 3.12 8.31
C CYS A 44 11.48 4.17 7.96
N PHE A 45 11.92 4.92 8.97
CA PHE A 45 12.97 5.95 8.85
C PHE A 45 14.29 5.52 9.51
N SER A 46 14.51 4.22 9.74
CA SER A 46 15.75 3.72 10.37
C SER A 46 17.01 4.13 9.60
N ASN A 47 16.88 4.34 8.28
CA ASN A 47 17.81 5.11 7.48
C ASN A 47 17.11 6.37 6.96
N PRO A 48 17.44 7.59 7.45
CA PRO A 48 16.76 8.81 7.05
C PRO A 48 16.93 9.11 5.55
N MET A 49 18.03 8.68 4.93
CA MET A 49 18.29 8.89 3.50
C MET A 49 17.59 7.88 2.58
N ARG A 50 16.93 6.87 3.17
CA ARG A 50 16.23 5.80 2.45
C ARG A 50 14.96 5.39 3.19
N PRO A 51 13.95 6.26 3.33
CA PRO A 51 12.69 5.85 3.94
C PRO A 51 12.09 4.67 3.17
N ARG A 52 11.71 3.63 3.91
CA ARG A 52 11.18 2.37 3.36
C ARG A 52 9.72 2.21 3.73
N PHE A 53 8.95 1.69 2.80
CA PHE A 53 7.54 1.36 2.97
C PHE A 53 7.21 0.18 2.07
N THR A 54 6.17 -0.56 2.43
CA THR A 54 5.79 -1.77 1.69
C THR A 54 4.28 -1.93 1.57
N PHE A 55 3.50 -1.25 2.40
CA PHE A 55 2.05 -1.24 2.23
C PHE A 55 1.65 -0.35 1.05
N PRO A 56 0.71 -0.80 0.19
CA PRO A 56 0.14 0.02 -0.86
C PRO A 56 -0.57 1.24 -0.24
N GLY A 57 -0.83 2.27 -1.04
CA GLY A 57 -1.48 3.50 -0.58
C GLY A 57 -0.56 4.46 0.19
N THR A 58 0.68 4.06 0.51
CA THR A 58 1.68 4.97 1.10
C THR A 58 1.94 6.15 0.17
N GLN A 59 1.87 7.37 0.68
CA GLN A 59 2.00 8.59 -0.12
C GLN A 59 3.19 9.45 0.28
N ILE A 60 3.74 10.14 -0.72
CA ILE A 60 4.78 11.17 -0.60
C ILE A 60 4.21 12.41 -1.28
N ILE A 61 4.07 13.48 -0.51
CA ILE A 61 3.40 14.71 -0.93
C ILE A 61 4.35 15.87 -0.74
N ALA A 62 4.50 16.72 -1.74
CA ALA A 62 5.37 17.89 -1.68
C ALA A 62 4.82 19.02 -2.55
N ARG A 63 5.23 20.25 -2.21
CA ARG A 63 5.06 21.42 -3.07
C ARG A 63 6.44 21.92 -3.47
N PHE A 64 6.63 22.28 -4.73
CA PHE A 64 7.93 22.71 -5.26
C PHE A 64 7.81 23.93 -6.17
N THR A 65 8.90 24.68 -6.31
CA THR A 65 9.02 25.72 -7.33
C THR A 65 9.73 25.18 -8.57
N GLY A 66 9.50 25.76 -9.75
CA GLY A 66 10.27 25.46 -10.96
C GLY A 66 9.38 25.05 -12.12
N THR A 67 9.93 24.24 -13.02
CA THR A 67 9.32 23.78 -14.27
C THR A 67 9.40 22.26 -14.45
N SER A 68 10.15 21.57 -13.60
CA SER A 68 10.34 20.12 -13.67
C SER A 68 10.50 19.47 -12.30
N LEU A 69 10.21 18.17 -12.25
CA LEU A 69 10.36 17.34 -11.06
C LEU A 69 10.81 15.94 -11.46
N LYS A 70 11.81 15.41 -10.76
CA LYS A 70 12.18 13.99 -10.80
C LYS A 70 12.13 13.39 -9.42
N MET A 71 11.77 12.11 -9.36
CA MET A 71 11.82 11.28 -8.16
C MET A 71 13.04 10.36 -8.22
N MET A 72 13.74 10.26 -7.10
CA MET A 72 14.79 9.27 -6.91
C MET A 72 14.29 8.14 -6.02
N ALA A 73 14.55 6.90 -6.41
CA ALA A 73 14.19 5.71 -5.65
C ALA A 73 15.22 4.60 -5.83
N LYS A 74 15.08 3.51 -5.08
CA LYS A 74 15.77 2.25 -5.39
C LYS A 74 15.32 1.76 -6.77
N PRO A 75 16.21 1.27 -7.65
CA PRO A 75 15.79 0.46 -8.78
C PRO A 75 14.91 -0.69 -8.32
N ARG A 76 13.96 -1.11 -9.17
CA ARG A 76 12.95 -2.12 -8.81
C ARG A 76 12.10 -1.72 -7.60
N SER A 77 11.72 -0.44 -7.50
CA SER A 77 10.77 0.04 -6.49
C SER A 77 9.31 -0.20 -6.87
N GLY A 78 9.03 -0.72 -8.06
CA GLY A 78 7.67 -1.02 -8.50
C GLY A 78 6.94 0.19 -9.05
N TYR A 79 5.63 0.25 -8.80
CA TYR A 79 4.74 1.23 -9.42
C TYR A 79 4.25 2.27 -8.42
N PHE A 80 4.16 3.51 -8.91
CA PHE A 80 3.54 4.64 -8.22
C PHE A 80 2.46 5.26 -9.11
N MET A 81 1.44 5.86 -8.51
CA MET A 81 0.59 6.84 -9.18
C MET A 81 1.07 8.24 -8.79
N ALA A 82 1.35 9.07 -9.79
CA ALA A 82 1.77 10.46 -9.61
C ALA A 82 0.65 11.40 -10.05
N GLN A 83 0.44 12.47 -9.30
CA GLN A 83 -0.47 13.55 -9.64
C GLN A 83 0.26 14.88 -9.50
N ILE A 84 0.21 15.71 -10.54
CA ILE A 84 0.80 17.06 -10.55
C ILE A 84 -0.34 18.08 -10.62
N ASP A 85 -0.36 19.07 -9.74
CA ASP A 85 -1.32 20.18 -9.71
C ASP A 85 -2.81 19.76 -9.76
N GLY A 86 -3.13 18.59 -9.21
CA GLY A 86 -4.50 18.05 -9.23
C GLY A 86 -4.99 17.58 -10.60
N ALA A 87 -4.12 17.49 -11.61
CA ALA A 87 -4.43 16.93 -12.92
C ALA A 87 -4.75 15.42 -12.85
N GLU A 88 -5.11 14.81 -13.98
CA GLU A 88 -5.32 13.36 -14.05
C GLU A 88 -4.04 12.62 -13.63
N PRO A 89 -4.10 11.70 -12.66
CA PRO A 89 -2.93 10.97 -12.19
C PRO A 89 -2.47 9.94 -13.21
N PHE A 90 -1.16 9.70 -13.24
CA PHE A 90 -0.52 8.78 -14.18
C PHE A 90 0.40 7.79 -13.47
N LYS A 91 0.53 6.60 -14.04
CA LYS A 91 1.35 5.52 -13.49
C LYS A 91 2.82 5.75 -13.82
N VAL A 92 3.68 5.56 -12.82
CA VAL A 92 5.13 5.74 -12.89
C VAL A 92 5.78 4.41 -12.52
N SER A 93 6.68 3.92 -13.38
CA SER A 93 7.39 2.67 -13.18
C SER A 93 8.82 2.90 -12.68
N PHE A 94 9.23 2.10 -11.71
CA PHE A 94 10.61 1.89 -11.29
C PHE A 94 10.99 0.42 -11.43
N MET A 95 10.57 -0.25 -12.52
CA MET A 95 10.82 -1.68 -12.73
C MET A 95 12.17 -2.00 -13.38
N GLY A 96 12.83 -1.03 -14.02
CA GLY A 96 14.14 -1.26 -14.61
C GLY A 96 15.25 -1.45 -13.57
N GLU A 97 16.22 -2.32 -13.90
CA GLU A 97 17.38 -2.65 -13.04
C GLU A 97 18.27 -1.45 -12.69
N ARG A 98 18.14 -0.33 -13.43
CA ARG A 98 18.92 0.90 -13.23
C ARG A 98 18.05 2.14 -13.04
N ASP A 99 16.73 1.98 -13.00
CA ASP A 99 15.78 3.09 -12.88
C ASP A 99 15.82 3.64 -11.45
N SER A 100 16.76 4.55 -11.21
CA SER A 100 16.96 5.18 -9.90
C SER A 100 16.53 6.64 -9.86
N VAL A 101 16.27 7.24 -11.04
CA VAL A 101 15.80 8.62 -11.21
C VAL A 101 14.79 8.65 -12.34
N VAL A 102 13.53 8.98 -12.05
CA VAL A 102 12.44 9.04 -13.03
C VAL A 102 11.87 10.46 -13.08
N THR A 103 11.66 10.96 -14.30
CA THR A 103 11.05 12.29 -14.51
C THR A 103 9.53 12.17 -14.33
N LEU A 104 8.98 12.98 -13.42
CA LEU A 104 7.55 13.04 -13.15
C LEU A 104 6.88 14.16 -13.94
N ALA A 105 7.56 15.30 -14.08
CA ALA A 105 7.05 16.45 -14.80
C ALA A 105 8.18 17.20 -15.49
N THR A 106 7.87 17.79 -16.63
CA THR A 106 8.75 18.70 -17.37
C THR A 106 7.91 19.75 -18.08
N ALA A 107 8.53 20.87 -18.46
CA ALA A 107 7.88 21.96 -19.18
C ALA A 107 6.62 22.51 -18.47
N LEU A 108 6.57 22.44 -17.13
CA LEU A 108 5.56 23.15 -16.37
C LEU A 108 5.81 24.67 -16.49
N PRO A 109 4.76 25.50 -16.44
CA PRO A 109 4.94 26.95 -16.33
C PRO A 109 5.82 27.29 -15.13
N GLN A 110 6.71 28.28 -15.24
CA GLN A 110 7.51 28.71 -14.09
C GLN A 110 6.59 29.12 -12.93
N GLY A 111 6.64 28.40 -11.82
CA GLY A 111 5.71 28.66 -10.73
C GLY A 111 5.90 27.74 -9.54
N CYS A 112 4.81 27.58 -8.77
CA CYS A 112 4.70 26.62 -7.68
C CYS A 112 3.77 25.50 -8.12
N HIS A 113 4.16 24.26 -7.82
CA HIS A 113 3.45 23.07 -8.21
C HIS A 113 3.32 22.09 -7.05
N ASP A 114 2.23 21.33 -7.05
CA ASP A 114 1.98 20.26 -6.10
C ASP A 114 2.25 18.91 -6.74
N VAL A 115 2.87 18.00 -5.98
CA VAL A 115 2.99 16.59 -6.34
C VAL A 115 2.42 15.72 -5.23
N ARG A 116 1.62 14.72 -5.64
CA ARG A 116 1.21 13.59 -4.81
C ARG A 116 1.64 12.31 -5.49
N LEU A 117 2.48 11.54 -4.81
CA LEU A 117 2.88 10.20 -5.21
C LEU A 117 2.22 9.20 -4.29
N MET A 118 1.73 8.10 -4.84
CA MET A 118 1.18 6.97 -4.09
C MET A 118 1.88 5.70 -4.56
N TYR A 119 2.43 4.92 -3.64
CA TYR A 119 2.86 3.56 -3.93
C TYR A 119 1.63 2.69 -4.12
N VAL A 120 1.49 2.02 -5.27
CA VAL A 120 0.20 1.40 -5.64
C VAL A 120 0.19 -0.11 -5.67
N ILE A 121 1.31 -0.75 -5.38
CA ILE A 121 1.43 -2.21 -5.28
C ILE A 121 1.82 -2.61 -3.86
N GLU A 122 1.72 -3.88 -3.51
CA GLU A 122 2.28 -4.38 -2.26
C GLU A 122 3.78 -4.69 -2.39
N GLY A 123 4.55 -4.36 -1.35
CA GLY A 123 6.01 -4.46 -1.32
C GLY A 123 6.53 -5.87 -1.04
N TYR A 124 6.04 -6.89 -1.76
CA TYR A 124 6.47 -8.28 -1.60
C TYR A 124 7.97 -8.47 -1.91
N GLU A 125 8.34 -8.47 -3.19
CA GLU A 125 9.76 -8.60 -3.61
C GLU A 125 10.43 -7.23 -3.79
N LEU A 126 9.66 -6.23 -4.22
CA LEU A 126 10.20 -4.97 -4.71
C LEU A 126 10.69 -4.04 -3.60
N LYS A 127 9.99 -3.98 -2.45
CA LYS A 127 10.42 -3.29 -1.21
C LYS A 127 11.07 -1.92 -1.47
N PRO A 128 10.28 -0.89 -1.85
CA PRO A 128 10.81 0.39 -2.31
C PRO A 128 11.56 1.17 -1.22
N ASP A 129 12.56 1.94 -1.66
CA ASP A 129 13.18 2.99 -0.86
C ASP A 129 13.05 4.32 -1.63
N PHE A 130 12.46 5.34 -1.00
CA PHE A 130 12.48 6.69 -1.55
C PHE A 130 13.82 7.37 -1.24
N ARG A 131 14.40 8.08 -2.21
CA ARG A 131 15.73 8.71 -2.09
C ARG A 131 15.71 10.22 -2.26
N GLY A 132 14.53 10.82 -2.41
CA GLY A 132 14.36 12.26 -2.53
C GLY A 132 13.90 12.72 -3.91
N PHE A 133 13.93 14.03 -4.11
CA PHE A 133 13.54 14.67 -5.36
C PHE A 133 14.72 15.36 -6.03
N VAL A 134 14.57 15.63 -7.32
CA VAL A 134 15.44 16.53 -8.08
C VAL A 134 14.57 17.59 -8.71
N LEU A 135 14.86 18.85 -8.39
CA LEU A 135 14.21 20.04 -8.94
C LEU A 135 15.15 20.75 -9.90
N ASP A 136 14.64 21.75 -10.60
CA ASP A 136 15.48 22.68 -11.36
C ASP A 136 16.56 23.33 -10.47
N ALA A 137 17.66 23.78 -11.07
CA ALA A 137 18.74 24.43 -10.31
C ALA A 137 18.21 25.70 -9.62
N GLY A 138 18.41 25.79 -8.29
CA GLY A 138 17.94 26.91 -7.47
C GLY A 138 16.46 26.85 -7.06
N ALA A 139 15.69 25.87 -7.57
CA ALA A 139 14.37 25.57 -7.06
C ALA A 139 14.42 24.94 -5.66
N LYS A 140 13.30 25.00 -4.94
CA LYS A 140 13.14 24.51 -3.58
C LYS A 140 11.77 23.87 -3.36
N LEU A 141 11.67 23.08 -2.28
CA LEU A 141 10.37 22.73 -1.72
C LEU A 141 9.77 23.91 -0.95
N LEU A 142 8.44 23.90 -0.88
CA LEU A 142 7.62 24.75 -0.04
C LEU A 142 6.76 23.87 0.86
N THR A 143 6.18 24.45 1.90
CA THR A 143 5.19 23.75 2.73
C THR A 143 4.04 23.24 1.86
N ALA A 144 3.85 21.92 1.85
CA ALA A 144 2.75 21.27 1.16
C ALA A 144 1.39 21.64 1.80
N PRO A 145 0.28 21.57 1.03
CA PRO A 145 -1.06 21.75 1.58
C PRO A 145 -1.33 20.91 2.82
N ALA A 146 -2.21 21.40 3.70
CA ALA A 146 -2.65 20.61 4.84
C ALA A 146 -3.38 19.34 4.36
N LEU A 147 -3.14 18.23 5.05
CA LEU A 147 -3.87 17.00 4.81
C LEU A 147 -5.32 17.12 5.35
N PRO A 148 -6.26 16.36 4.77
CA PRO A 148 -7.60 16.23 5.34
C PRO A 148 -7.58 15.78 6.80
N GLN A 149 -8.55 16.25 7.57
CA GLN A 149 -8.64 15.94 9.00
C GLN A 149 -9.30 14.57 9.28
N ARG A 150 -10.04 14.03 8.31
CA ARG A 150 -10.71 12.74 8.42
C ARG A 150 -9.67 11.64 8.26
N THR A 151 -9.64 10.65 9.18
CA THR A 151 -8.62 9.58 9.19
C THR A 151 -9.23 8.19 9.16
N ILE A 152 -8.74 7.34 8.27
CA ILE A 152 -9.20 5.97 8.06
C ILE A 152 -8.01 4.98 8.09
N GLU A 153 -8.14 3.83 8.73
CA GLU A 153 -7.23 2.70 8.50
C GLU A 153 -7.98 1.59 7.75
N PHE A 154 -7.50 1.21 6.57
CA PHE A 154 -7.97 0.02 5.86
C PHE A 154 -7.04 -1.14 6.14
N ILE A 155 -7.59 -2.21 6.69
CA ILE A 155 -6.88 -3.46 6.94
C ILE A 155 -7.48 -4.53 6.03
N GLY A 156 -6.66 -5.20 5.22
CA GLY A 156 -7.23 -6.17 4.28
C GLY A 156 -6.26 -7.14 3.63
N ASN A 157 -6.74 -7.75 2.55
CA ASN A 157 -6.02 -8.72 1.74
C ASN A 157 -5.82 -8.19 0.30
N SER A 158 -5.68 -9.08 -0.67
CA SER A 158 -5.49 -8.77 -2.10
C SER A 158 -6.54 -7.82 -2.68
N ILE A 159 -7.79 -7.90 -2.21
CA ILE A 159 -8.88 -6.98 -2.60
C ILE A 159 -8.53 -5.54 -2.20
N THR A 160 -7.90 -5.36 -1.05
CA THR A 160 -7.51 -4.02 -0.56
C THR A 160 -6.17 -3.58 -1.15
N CYS A 161 -5.28 -4.52 -1.52
CA CYS A 161 -4.06 -4.18 -2.27
C CYS A 161 -4.39 -3.66 -3.68
N GLY A 162 -5.43 -4.20 -4.33
CA GLY A 162 -5.76 -3.93 -5.72
C GLY A 162 -5.18 -4.94 -6.68
N TYR A 163 -4.93 -6.17 -6.21
CA TYR A 163 -4.40 -7.27 -7.00
C TYR A 163 -5.15 -7.40 -8.33
N GLY A 164 -4.43 -7.26 -9.44
CA GLY A 164 -4.95 -7.54 -10.77
C GLY A 164 -6.11 -6.66 -11.24
N ASN A 165 -6.40 -5.55 -10.56
CA ASN A 165 -7.62 -4.76 -10.82
C ASN A 165 -7.58 -3.97 -12.14
N GLU A 166 -6.42 -3.79 -12.76
CA GLU A 166 -6.31 -3.22 -14.10
C GLU A 166 -6.51 -4.25 -15.23
N SER A 167 -6.56 -5.56 -14.91
CA SER A 167 -6.99 -6.57 -15.87
C SER A 167 -8.53 -6.58 -16.00
N ILE A 168 -9.01 -7.10 -17.14
CA ILE A 168 -10.42 -7.35 -17.43
C ILE A 168 -10.74 -8.84 -17.65
N GLU A 169 -9.72 -9.71 -17.52
CA GLU A 169 -9.83 -11.14 -17.79
C GLU A 169 -9.55 -11.96 -16.51
N MET A 170 -10.54 -12.73 -16.06
CA MET A 170 -10.45 -13.52 -14.81
C MET A 170 -9.32 -14.54 -14.80
N SER A 171 -8.91 -15.04 -15.96
CA SER A 171 -7.87 -16.05 -16.12
C SER A 171 -6.46 -15.49 -16.16
N ASP A 172 -6.30 -14.17 -16.21
CA ASP A 172 -4.98 -13.57 -16.21
C ASP A 172 -4.23 -13.90 -14.91
N PRO A 173 -2.91 -14.13 -14.99
CA PRO A 173 -2.08 -14.27 -13.82
C PRO A 173 -1.86 -12.92 -13.14
N PHE A 174 -1.32 -12.95 -11.93
CA PHE A 174 -0.79 -11.75 -11.32
C PHE A 174 0.35 -11.16 -12.13
N GLU A 175 0.32 -9.85 -12.30
CA GLU A 175 1.44 -9.03 -12.75
C GLU A 175 1.51 -7.78 -11.87
N TYR A 176 2.71 -7.33 -11.50
CA TYR A 176 2.86 -6.09 -10.72
C TYR A 176 2.28 -4.88 -11.47
N GLU A 177 2.31 -4.94 -12.79
CA GLU A 177 1.75 -4.00 -13.75
C GLU A 177 0.24 -3.85 -13.58
N THR A 178 -0.48 -4.89 -13.16
CA THR A 178 -1.95 -4.88 -13.09
C THR A 178 -2.49 -4.65 -11.68
N GLU A 179 -1.62 -4.61 -10.66
CA GLU A 179 -1.99 -4.20 -9.32
C GLU A 179 -1.97 -2.67 -9.18
N ASN A 180 -3.09 -2.08 -8.78
CA ASN A 180 -3.15 -0.64 -8.53
C ASN A 180 -4.12 -0.24 -7.42
N HIS A 181 -3.56 0.02 -6.24
CA HIS A 181 -4.28 0.49 -5.08
C HIS A 181 -5.07 1.78 -5.32
N TYR A 182 -4.63 2.67 -6.22
CA TYR A 182 -5.31 3.93 -6.52
C TYR A 182 -6.75 3.73 -6.99
N PHE A 183 -7.01 2.58 -7.65
CA PHE A 183 -8.32 2.19 -8.16
C PHE A 183 -9.08 1.23 -7.23
N THR A 184 -8.59 0.99 -6.01
CA THR A 184 -9.32 0.14 -5.05
C THR A 184 -10.50 0.86 -4.43
N TYR A 185 -11.47 0.07 -3.97
CA TYR A 185 -12.62 0.57 -3.21
C TYR A 185 -12.19 1.45 -2.01
N ALA A 186 -11.10 1.07 -1.34
CA ALA A 186 -10.56 1.75 -0.17
C ALA A 186 -10.06 3.15 -0.54
N GLN A 187 -9.26 3.25 -1.60
CA GLN A 187 -8.66 4.52 -1.99
C GLN A 187 -9.64 5.45 -2.71
N ILE A 188 -10.61 4.90 -3.47
CA ILE A 188 -11.72 5.68 -4.02
C ILE A 188 -12.56 6.26 -2.87
N ALA A 189 -12.99 5.42 -1.90
CA ALA A 189 -13.75 5.90 -0.75
C ALA A 189 -12.99 6.95 0.08
N THR A 190 -11.67 6.80 0.21
CA THR A 190 -10.82 7.78 0.90
C THR A 190 -10.88 9.16 0.24
N ARG A 191 -10.85 9.22 -1.10
CA ARG A 191 -10.99 10.48 -1.84
C ARG A 191 -12.40 11.06 -1.72
N ASP A 192 -13.43 10.23 -1.88
CA ASP A 192 -14.84 10.63 -1.84
C ASP A 192 -15.32 11.11 -0.46
N LEU A 193 -14.59 10.74 0.59
CA LEU A 193 -14.82 11.14 1.98
C LEU A 193 -13.92 12.29 2.43
N ASP A 194 -13.07 12.83 1.56
CA ASP A 194 -12.05 13.85 1.90
C ASP A 194 -11.24 13.44 3.16
N ALA A 195 -10.58 12.28 3.06
CA ALA A 195 -9.87 11.66 4.17
C ALA A 195 -8.42 11.32 3.82
N VAL A 196 -7.64 11.05 4.87
CA VAL A 196 -6.32 10.43 4.79
C VAL A 196 -6.44 8.98 5.24
N ALA A 197 -5.91 8.05 4.46
CA ALA A 197 -5.93 6.64 4.81
C ALA A 197 -4.52 6.08 5.08
N HIS A 198 -4.39 5.29 6.15
CA HIS A 198 -3.34 4.29 6.27
C HIS A 198 -3.88 2.94 5.80
N VAL A 199 -3.03 2.17 5.13
CA VAL A 199 -3.41 0.86 4.60
C VAL A 199 -2.46 -0.19 5.14
N VAL A 200 -3.03 -1.31 5.59
CA VAL A 200 -2.33 -2.50 6.03
C VAL A 200 -2.96 -3.69 5.32
N ALA A 201 -2.47 -3.96 4.12
CA ALA A 201 -3.00 -5.02 3.27
C ALA A 201 -1.89 -5.87 2.68
N ARG A 202 -2.22 -7.14 2.43
CA ARG A 202 -1.29 -8.12 1.84
C ARG A 202 -2.04 -9.23 1.12
N SER A 203 -1.67 -9.54 -0.11
CA SER A 203 -2.32 -10.61 -0.86
C SER A 203 -2.21 -11.96 -0.17
N GLY A 204 -3.26 -12.78 -0.31
CA GLY A 204 -3.35 -14.09 0.31
C GLY A 204 -3.45 -14.11 1.85
N ILE A 205 -3.38 -12.96 2.55
CA ILE A 205 -3.46 -12.94 4.01
C ILE A 205 -4.89 -13.19 4.50
N GLY A 206 -5.00 -13.99 5.56
CA GLY A 206 -6.24 -14.16 6.32
C GLY A 206 -6.08 -13.74 7.77
N VAL A 207 -7.13 -13.98 8.55
CA VAL A 207 -7.16 -13.63 9.98
C VAL A 207 -6.51 -14.73 10.83
N TYR A 208 -6.73 -16.00 10.48
CA TYR A 208 -6.19 -17.15 11.20
C TYR A 208 -5.41 -18.13 10.32
N ARG A 209 -5.70 -18.16 9.01
CA ARG A 209 -4.89 -18.83 8.00
C ARG A 209 -4.80 -17.98 6.73
N SER A 210 -3.63 -17.96 6.12
CA SER A 210 -3.50 -17.44 4.75
C SER A 210 -4.05 -18.43 3.72
N TYR A 211 -4.19 -17.96 2.47
CA TYR A 211 -4.67 -18.74 1.34
C TYR A 211 -3.97 -20.10 1.26
N ASP A 212 -4.77 -21.16 1.15
CA ASP A 212 -4.33 -22.56 1.10
C ASP A 212 -3.47 -23.04 2.29
N GLY A 213 -3.47 -22.31 3.42
CA GLY A 213 -2.74 -22.72 4.63
C GLY A 213 -3.37 -23.94 5.34
N PRO A 214 -2.72 -24.54 6.34
CA PRO A 214 -3.31 -25.65 7.11
C PRO A 214 -4.62 -25.25 7.80
N LYS A 215 -5.53 -26.23 7.95
CA LYS A 215 -6.81 -26.03 8.67
C LYS A 215 -6.63 -25.50 10.10
N THR A 216 -5.52 -25.89 10.73
CA THR A 216 -5.14 -25.51 12.10
C THR A 216 -4.66 -24.06 12.23
N GLY A 217 -4.43 -23.36 11.12
CA GLY A 217 -3.97 -21.96 11.09
C GLY A 217 -2.52 -21.79 10.66
N THR A 218 -2.15 -20.54 10.38
CA THR A 218 -0.77 -20.12 10.04
C THR A 218 -0.37 -18.93 10.91
N PRO A 219 -0.03 -19.13 12.20
CA PRO A 219 0.12 -18.03 13.18
C PRO A 219 1.18 -16.98 12.79
N ASP A 220 2.24 -17.40 12.08
CA ASP A 220 3.27 -16.49 11.57
C ASP A 220 2.91 -15.81 10.24
N ASN A 221 1.81 -16.20 9.61
CA ASN A 221 1.44 -15.74 8.28
C ASN A 221 -0.04 -15.31 8.26
N VAL A 222 -0.41 -14.36 9.11
CA VAL A 222 -1.78 -13.83 9.26
C VAL A 222 -1.75 -12.36 9.66
N MET A 223 -2.86 -11.67 9.41
CA MET A 223 -2.94 -10.23 9.64
C MET A 223 -2.77 -9.86 11.13
N THR A 224 -3.20 -10.71 12.06
CA THR A 224 -2.99 -10.48 13.50
C THR A 224 -1.52 -10.32 13.88
N THR A 225 -0.62 -10.86 13.05
CA THR A 225 0.83 -10.77 13.22
C THR A 225 1.40 -9.60 12.41
N GLU A 226 1.08 -9.49 11.12
CA GLU A 226 1.58 -8.42 10.25
C GLU A 226 1.13 -7.02 10.68
N TYR A 227 -0.07 -6.90 11.28
CA TYR A 227 -0.63 -5.63 11.73
C TYR A 227 0.25 -4.88 12.73
N LEU A 228 1.16 -5.56 13.42
CA LEU A 228 2.03 -4.97 14.43
C LEU A 228 3.27 -4.28 13.86
N TYR A 229 3.55 -4.42 12.57
CA TYR A 229 4.83 -4.04 11.97
C TYR A 229 4.70 -2.85 11.01
N THR A 230 5.82 -2.12 10.86
CA THR A 230 5.90 -0.97 9.95
C THR A 230 5.93 -1.42 8.49
N ASN A 231 6.50 -2.60 8.19
CA ASN A 231 6.64 -3.14 6.85
C ASN A 231 6.17 -4.60 6.75
N LEU A 232 5.64 -4.96 5.59
CA LEU A 232 5.30 -6.33 5.20
C LEU A 232 6.55 -7.21 5.20
N TYR A 233 6.41 -8.42 5.76
CA TYR A 233 7.46 -9.45 5.78
C TYR A 233 8.78 -8.99 6.45
N ASP A 234 8.76 -7.89 7.21
CA ASP A 234 9.90 -7.33 7.92
C ASP A 234 9.50 -7.04 9.36
N ARG A 235 9.87 -7.96 10.24
CA ARG A 235 9.57 -7.89 11.68
C ARG A 235 10.62 -7.12 12.49
N SER A 236 11.56 -6.45 11.83
CA SER A 236 12.62 -5.69 12.51
C SER A 236 12.11 -4.42 13.21
N GLU A 237 10.99 -3.87 12.73
CA GLU A 237 10.41 -2.63 13.28
C GLU A 237 8.90 -2.77 13.51
N LYS A 238 8.49 -2.64 14.78
CA LYS A 238 7.08 -2.54 15.15
C LYS A 238 6.54 -1.15 14.80
N TRP A 239 5.30 -1.10 14.34
CA TRP A 239 4.62 0.17 14.11
C TRP A 239 4.30 0.87 15.43
N ASP A 240 4.63 2.16 15.51
CA ASP A 240 4.16 3.02 16.59
C ASP A 240 2.77 3.56 16.26
N PHE A 241 1.76 2.98 16.90
CA PHE A 241 0.36 3.36 16.73
C PHE A 241 0.04 4.78 17.24
N ALA A 242 0.89 5.41 18.04
CA ALA A 242 0.69 6.80 18.43
C ALA A 242 0.90 7.78 17.25
N ARG A 243 1.62 7.36 16.20
CA ARG A 243 1.87 8.18 15.00
C ARG A 243 0.61 8.40 14.16
N TYR A 244 -0.40 7.54 14.30
CA TYR A 244 -1.64 7.63 13.54
C TYR A 244 -2.79 6.96 14.30
N GLN A 245 -3.78 7.76 14.71
CA GLN A 245 -4.99 7.30 15.39
C GLN A 245 -6.19 7.54 14.46
N PRO A 246 -6.65 6.51 13.72
CA PRO A 246 -7.78 6.65 12.81
C PRO A 246 -9.08 6.88 13.55
N GLN A 247 -9.98 7.68 12.97
CA GLN A 247 -11.36 7.81 13.42
C GLN A 247 -12.21 6.61 12.99
N LEU A 248 -11.81 5.95 11.89
CA LEU A 248 -12.49 4.79 11.31
C LEU A 248 -11.46 3.71 10.97
N VAL A 249 -11.73 2.46 11.35
CA VAL A 249 -10.99 1.29 10.87
C VAL A 249 -11.93 0.40 10.06
N CYS A 250 -11.56 0.07 8.84
CA CYS A 250 -12.28 -0.85 7.97
C CYS A 250 -11.48 -2.14 7.79
N ILE A 251 -12.06 -3.30 8.13
CA ILE A 251 -11.37 -4.59 8.08
C ILE A 251 -12.02 -5.48 7.01
N ASN A 252 -11.35 -5.67 5.87
CA ASN A 252 -11.77 -6.56 4.79
C ASN A 252 -10.88 -7.80 4.73
N LEU A 253 -11.17 -8.77 5.60
CA LEU A 253 -10.46 -10.05 5.72
C LEU A 253 -11.47 -11.19 5.80
N GLY A 254 -11.02 -12.44 5.58
CA GLY A 254 -11.86 -13.64 5.63
C GLY A 254 -11.91 -14.41 4.32
N THR A 255 -11.69 -13.74 3.19
CA THR A 255 -11.67 -14.38 1.86
C THR A 255 -10.70 -15.55 1.82
N ASN A 256 -9.44 -15.32 2.20
CA ASN A 256 -8.39 -16.34 2.15
C ASN A 256 -8.55 -17.43 3.22
N ASP A 257 -9.22 -17.11 4.33
CA ASP A 257 -9.53 -18.09 5.35
C ASP A 257 -10.55 -19.13 4.83
N LEU A 258 -11.46 -18.72 3.94
CA LEU A 258 -12.62 -19.49 3.48
C LEU A 258 -12.56 -19.93 2.00
N SER A 259 -11.68 -19.37 1.18
CA SER A 259 -11.65 -19.59 -0.29
C SER A 259 -11.23 -21.00 -0.71
N THR A 260 -10.72 -21.82 0.21
CA THR A 260 -10.45 -23.25 -0.02
C THR A 260 -11.23 -24.10 0.98
N ASN A 261 -11.63 -25.32 0.60
CA ASN A 261 -12.52 -26.19 1.39
C ASN A 261 -11.89 -26.80 2.67
N ASN A 262 -10.84 -26.19 3.23
CA ASN A 262 -10.05 -26.72 4.35
C ASN A 262 -9.96 -25.72 5.52
N TYR A 263 -11.12 -25.29 6.05
CA TYR A 263 -11.20 -24.29 7.12
C TYR A 263 -11.89 -24.80 8.39
N ASP A 264 -11.69 -24.06 9.48
CA ASP A 264 -12.36 -24.25 10.77
C ASP A 264 -13.02 -22.94 11.19
N THR A 265 -14.35 -22.95 11.21
CA THR A 265 -15.17 -21.76 11.51
C THR A 265 -15.05 -21.30 12.96
N LYS A 266 -14.72 -22.20 13.90
CA LYS A 266 -14.49 -21.84 15.30
C LYS A 266 -13.17 -21.08 15.44
N LEU A 267 -12.12 -21.56 14.76
CA LEU A 267 -10.82 -20.86 14.75
C LEU A 267 -10.93 -19.49 14.09
N LEU A 268 -11.64 -19.39 12.96
CA LEU A 268 -11.87 -18.11 12.28
C LEU A 268 -12.60 -17.11 13.20
N LYS A 269 -13.71 -17.52 13.83
CA LYS A 269 -14.45 -16.66 14.78
C LYS A 269 -13.56 -16.20 15.92
N GLN A 270 -12.79 -17.10 16.53
CA GLN A 270 -11.89 -16.74 17.63
C GLN A 270 -10.80 -15.76 17.17
N ALA A 271 -10.28 -15.94 15.95
CA ALA A 271 -9.27 -15.06 15.41
C ALA A 271 -9.83 -13.66 15.12
N TYR A 272 -11.04 -13.53 14.57
CA TYR A 272 -11.70 -12.24 14.45
C TYR A 272 -11.86 -11.54 15.79
N LYS A 273 -12.30 -12.25 16.84
CA LYS A 273 -12.42 -11.66 18.20
C LYS A 273 -11.08 -11.18 18.74
N ARG A 274 -10.03 -11.98 18.60
CA ARG A 274 -8.67 -11.58 19.02
C ARG A 274 -8.18 -10.37 18.22
N PHE A 275 -8.45 -10.35 16.92
CA PHE A 275 -8.04 -9.23 16.08
C PHE A 275 -8.82 -7.96 16.38
N LEU A 276 -10.14 -8.05 16.64
CA LEU A 276 -10.95 -6.92 17.12
C LEU A 276 -10.36 -6.33 18.40
N ALA A 277 -10.05 -7.17 19.38
CA ALA A 277 -9.45 -6.72 20.63
C ALA A 277 -8.09 -6.05 20.41
N GLN A 278 -7.27 -6.60 19.50
CA GLN A 278 -5.98 -6.01 19.13
C GLN A 278 -6.17 -4.63 18.47
N VAL A 279 -7.06 -4.50 17.48
CA VAL A 279 -7.35 -3.24 16.79
C VAL A 279 -7.94 -2.22 17.77
N ARG A 280 -8.90 -2.60 18.61
CA ARG A 280 -9.50 -1.72 19.63
C ARG A 280 -8.46 -1.25 20.64
N GLN A 281 -7.54 -2.12 21.08
CA GLN A 281 -6.46 -1.74 22.00
C GLN A 281 -5.54 -0.66 21.38
N ARG A 282 -5.28 -0.74 20.07
CA ARG A 282 -4.42 0.22 19.37
C ARG A 282 -5.14 1.50 18.97
N ASN A 283 -6.46 1.44 18.77
CA ASN A 283 -7.31 2.51 18.27
C ASN A 283 -8.56 2.63 19.16
N PRO A 284 -8.43 3.09 20.42
CA PRO A 284 -9.50 3.02 21.42
C PRO A 284 -10.76 3.79 21.01
N HIS A 285 -10.63 4.86 20.23
CA HIS A 285 -11.74 5.74 19.85
C HIS A 285 -12.31 5.50 18.45
N ALA A 286 -11.70 4.61 17.64
CA ALA A 286 -12.13 4.42 16.27
C ALA A 286 -13.49 3.73 16.17
N LYS A 287 -14.31 4.07 15.18
CA LYS A 287 -15.37 3.15 14.75
C LYS A 287 -14.72 2.00 13.97
N ILE A 288 -15.11 0.76 14.25
CA ILE A 288 -14.57 -0.42 13.57
C ILE A 288 -15.67 -1.04 12.70
N VAL A 289 -15.41 -1.17 11.41
CA VAL A 289 -16.35 -1.76 10.45
C VAL A 289 -15.71 -3.02 9.85
N TYR A 290 -16.32 -4.17 10.10
CA TYR A 290 -16.00 -5.37 9.33
C TYR A 290 -16.65 -5.29 7.96
N LEU A 291 -15.84 -5.49 6.92
CA LEU A 291 -16.25 -5.54 5.54
C LEU A 291 -16.28 -7.00 5.07
N CYS A 292 -17.32 -7.38 4.32
CA CYS A 292 -17.43 -8.71 3.73
C CYS A 292 -17.71 -8.62 2.22
N GLY A 293 -17.04 -9.45 1.42
CA GLY A 293 -17.14 -9.44 -0.04
C GLY A 293 -16.03 -8.64 -0.74
N SER A 294 -16.07 -8.48 -2.07
CA SER A 294 -17.08 -8.98 -3.01
C SER A 294 -16.82 -10.40 -3.54
N MET A 295 -15.66 -11.00 -3.24
CA MET A 295 -15.22 -12.26 -3.86
C MET A 295 -15.91 -13.51 -3.31
N LEU A 296 -16.20 -13.56 -2.01
CA LEU A 296 -16.90 -14.69 -1.41
C LEU A 296 -18.34 -14.75 -1.96
N ASN A 297 -18.80 -15.97 -2.24
CA ASN A 297 -20.16 -16.25 -2.68
C ASN A 297 -20.70 -17.53 -2.00
N GLY A 298 -21.98 -17.82 -2.20
CA GLY A 298 -22.63 -19.04 -1.72
C GLY A 298 -22.41 -19.31 -0.22
N LYS A 299 -22.14 -20.57 0.10
CA LYS A 299 -21.98 -21.07 1.48
C LYS A 299 -20.88 -20.33 2.24
N GLU A 300 -19.74 -20.07 1.62
CA GLU A 300 -18.60 -19.43 2.26
C GLU A 300 -18.91 -17.97 2.63
N LEU A 301 -19.65 -17.25 1.77
CA LEU A 301 -20.15 -15.91 2.09
C LEU A 301 -21.11 -15.94 3.29
N ASP A 302 -22.05 -16.90 3.32
CA ASP A 302 -23.00 -17.04 4.42
C ASP A 302 -22.30 -17.37 5.75
N ILE A 303 -21.25 -18.19 5.70
CA ILE A 303 -20.39 -18.48 6.86
C ILE A 303 -19.71 -17.21 7.35
N ALA A 304 -19.10 -16.43 6.45
CA ALA A 304 -18.40 -15.19 6.80
C ALA A 304 -19.36 -14.20 7.47
N ARG A 305 -20.52 -13.94 6.85
CA ARG A 305 -21.57 -13.07 7.38
C ARG A 305 -22.00 -13.48 8.78
N ARG A 306 -22.36 -14.75 8.96
CA ARG A 306 -22.80 -15.28 10.26
C ARG A 306 -21.72 -15.12 11.33
N ILE A 307 -20.46 -15.44 11.02
CA ILE A 307 -19.36 -15.27 11.99
C ILE A 307 -19.19 -13.80 12.37
N LEU A 308 -19.18 -12.90 11.39
CA LEU A 308 -19.03 -11.47 11.64
C LEU A 308 -20.20 -10.91 12.47
N ASP A 309 -21.43 -11.35 12.19
CA ASP A 309 -22.62 -11.05 13.00
C ASP A 309 -22.44 -11.47 14.46
N GLU A 310 -22.01 -12.70 14.69
CA GLU A 310 -21.75 -13.21 16.03
C GLU A 310 -20.64 -12.42 16.74
N VAL A 311 -19.55 -12.08 16.04
CA VAL A 311 -18.44 -11.29 16.60
C VAL A 311 -18.88 -9.89 17.00
N VAL A 312 -19.63 -9.19 16.14
CA VAL A 312 -20.14 -7.84 16.42
C VAL A 312 -21.15 -7.87 17.57
N ALA A 313 -22.08 -8.84 17.57
CA ALA A 313 -23.04 -8.99 18.65
C ALA A 313 -22.36 -9.27 20.00
N GLU A 314 -21.36 -10.14 20.02
CA GLU A 314 -20.57 -10.44 21.22
C GLU A 314 -19.77 -9.22 21.71
N ALA A 315 -19.17 -8.45 20.80
CA ALA A 315 -18.43 -7.23 21.13
C ALA A 315 -19.35 -6.18 21.78
N ARG A 316 -20.53 -5.94 21.19
CA ARG A 316 -21.53 -5.00 21.73
C ARG A 316 -22.07 -5.45 23.09
N LYS A 317 -22.35 -6.74 23.25
CA LYS A 317 -22.73 -7.31 24.55
C LYS A 317 -21.61 -7.16 25.60
N GLY A 318 -20.35 -7.18 25.15
CA GLY A 318 -19.17 -6.93 25.96
C GLY A 318 -18.86 -5.44 26.22
N GLY A 319 -19.67 -4.51 25.72
CA GLY A 319 -19.56 -3.07 25.96
C GLY A 319 -18.90 -2.25 24.84
N ASP A 320 -18.42 -2.87 23.76
CA ASP A 320 -17.89 -2.15 22.60
C ASP A 320 -19.03 -1.86 21.60
N ALA A 321 -19.66 -0.69 21.76
CA ALA A 321 -20.78 -0.26 20.92
C ALA A 321 -20.36 0.22 19.51
N GLU A 322 -19.08 0.56 19.33
CA GLU A 322 -18.56 1.19 18.10
C GLU A 322 -17.98 0.17 17.11
N VAL A 323 -18.64 -0.99 17.01
CA VAL A 323 -18.32 -2.06 16.06
C VAL A 323 -19.53 -2.30 15.15
N TYR A 324 -19.28 -2.34 13.84
CA TYR A 324 -20.29 -2.40 12.79
C TYR A 324 -19.90 -3.43 11.73
N ARG A 325 -20.86 -3.74 10.84
CA ARG A 325 -20.64 -4.57 9.67
C ARG A 325 -21.11 -3.84 8.42
N PHE A 326 -20.50 -4.17 7.29
CA PHE A 326 -20.97 -3.79 5.97
C PHE A 326 -20.62 -4.89 4.95
N ASP A 327 -21.57 -5.23 4.09
CA ASP A 327 -21.38 -6.25 3.06
C ASP A 327 -21.39 -5.57 1.69
N PHE A 328 -20.34 -5.79 0.91
CA PHE A 328 -20.36 -5.45 -0.51
C PHE A 328 -21.30 -6.37 -1.26
N THR A 329 -21.90 -5.85 -2.33
CA THR A 329 -22.59 -6.73 -3.28
C THR A 329 -21.57 -7.71 -3.87
N PRO A 330 -21.83 -9.04 -3.85
CA PRO A 330 -20.95 -10.01 -4.47
C PRO A 330 -20.75 -9.72 -5.97
N GLN A 331 -19.53 -9.93 -6.45
CA GLN A 331 -19.23 -9.76 -7.86
C GLN A 331 -19.83 -10.91 -8.67
N THR A 332 -20.42 -10.58 -9.82
CA THR A 332 -21.06 -11.53 -10.74
C THR A 332 -20.27 -11.69 -12.05
N GLY A 333 -19.36 -10.75 -12.34
CA GLY A 333 -18.64 -10.64 -13.62
C GLY A 333 -19.24 -9.62 -14.58
N ASP A 334 -20.41 -9.03 -14.27
CA ASP A 334 -21.04 -8.00 -15.12
C ASP A 334 -20.18 -6.72 -15.25
N LEU A 335 -19.25 -6.52 -14.31
CA LEU A 335 -18.26 -5.44 -14.32
C LEU A 335 -16.86 -5.96 -14.63
N TYR A 336 -16.75 -7.08 -15.34
CA TYR A 336 -15.52 -7.85 -15.55
C TYR A 336 -14.93 -8.38 -14.23
N TYR A 337 -13.89 -9.18 -14.37
CA TYR A 337 -13.01 -9.58 -13.27
C TYR A 337 -11.62 -9.02 -13.56
N GLY A 338 -10.89 -8.68 -12.51
CA GLY A 338 -9.44 -8.56 -12.58
C GLY A 338 -8.78 -9.93 -12.60
N ALA A 339 -7.45 -9.92 -12.61
CA ALA A 339 -6.64 -11.13 -12.70
C ALA A 339 -6.96 -12.12 -11.57
N SER A 340 -6.95 -13.42 -11.88
CA SER A 340 -7.24 -14.50 -10.94
C SER A 340 -8.54 -14.28 -10.15
N TRP A 341 -9.60 -13.89 -10.86
CA TRP A 341 -10.96 -13.64 -10.33
C TRP A 341 -11.06 -12.50 -9.30
N HIS A 342 -10.05 -11.63 -9.17
CA HIS A 342 -10.14 -10.47 -8.28
C HIS A 342 -11.15 -9.43 -8.81
N PRO A 343 -11.59 -8.46 -7.99
CA PRO A 343 -12.40 -7.36 -8.50
C PRO A 343 -11.65 -6.55 -9.55
N SER A 344 -12.30 -6.28 -10.68
CA SER A 344 -11.81 -5.29 -11.65
C SER A 344 -11.88 -3.88 -11.05
N LEU A 345 -11.25 -2.89 -11.71
CA LEU A 345 -11.37 -1.50 -11.31
C LEU A 345 -12.84 -1.02 -11.29
N TRP A 346 -13.70 -1.49 -12.20
CA TRP A 346 -15.12 -1.13 -12.23
C TRP A 346 -15.89 -1.75 -11.06
N GLN A 347 -15.57 -3.00 -10.71
CA GLN A 347 -16.12 -3.61 -9.51
C GLN A 347 -15.67 -2.87 -8.24
N HIS A 348 -14.42 -2.39 -8.18
CA HIS A 348 -13.96 -1.53 -7.09
C HIS A 348 -14.67 -0.18 -7.02
N GLN A 349 -15.01 0.45 -8.15
CA GLN A 349 -15.83 1.67 -8.19
C GLN A 349 -17.21 1.43 -7.59
N LYS A 350 -17.88 0.32 -7.96
CA LYS A 350 -19.15 -0.07 -7.35
C LYS A 350 -19.00 -0.27 -5.84
N MET A 351 -18.00 -1.03 -5.41
CA MET A 351 -17.72 -1.25 -3.99
C MET A 351 -17.49 0.08 -3.24
N ALA A 352 -16.72 1.00 -3.82
CA ALA A 352 -16.48 2.30 -3.20
C ALA A 352 -17.77 3.09 -3.00
N ALA A 353 -18.63 3.16 -4.03
CA ALA A 353 -19.90 3.86 -3.95
C ALA A 353 -20.81 3.29 -2.84
N GLU A 354 -20.90 1.97 -2.74
CA GLU A 354 -21.68 1.31 -1.69
C GLU A 354 -21.10 1.61 -0.29
N LEU A 355 -19.77 1.54 -0.14
CA LEU A 355 -19.10 1.82 1.13
C LEU A 355 -19.23 3.28 1.54
N VAL A 356 -19.04 4.23 0.63
CA VAL A 356 -19.20 5.67 0.90
C VAL A 356 -20.62 5.96 1.36
N ALA A 357 -21.63 5.43 0.67
CA ALA A 357 -23.03 5.59 1.06
C ALA A 357 -23.32 5.10 2.49
N PHE A 358 -22.65 4.02 2.92
CA PHE A 358 -22.73 3.52 4.29
C PHE A 358 -21.95 4.39 5.30
N LEU A 359 -20.73 4.80 4.95
CA LEU A 359 -19.83 5.49 5.88
C LEU A 359 -20.22 6.96 6.14
N ARG A 360 -20.75 7.68 5.14
CA ARG A 360 -21.16 9.09 5.31
C ARG A 360 -22.10 9.31 6.50
N PRO A 361 -23.25 8.62 6.63
CA PRO A 361 -24.13 8.78 7.79
C PRO A 361 -23.50 8.22 9.07
N LEU A 362 -22.75 7.12 9.01
CA LEU A 362 -22.10 6.52 10.18
C LEU A 362 -21.09 7.47 10.84
N MET A 363 -20.30 8.16 10.03
CA MET A 363 -19.23 9.07 10.46
C MET A 363 -19.66 10.54 10.50
N LYS A 364 -20.83 10.86 9.94
CA LYS A 364 -21.29 12.24 9.68
C LYS A 364 -20.32 13.01 8.76
N TRP A 365 -19.82 12.31 7.74
CA TRP A 365 -18.86 12.83 6.75
C TRP A 365 -19.56 13.10 5.42
N PHE A 366 -20.40 14.13 5.37
CA PHE A 366 -21.09 14.52 4.15
C PHE A 366 -20.19 15.28 3.19
#